data_AF-A0A8S2U8H7-F1
#
_entry.id   AF-A0A8S2U8H7-F1
#
_cell.length_a   1.000
_cell.length_b   1.000
_cell.length_c   1.000
_cell.angle_alpha   90.00
_cell.angle_beta   90.00
_cell.angle_gamma   90.00
#
_symmetry.space_group_name_H-M   'P 1'
#
loop_
_entity.id
_entity.type
_entity.pdbx_description
1 polymer ?
#
loop_
_entity_poly.entity_id
_entity_poly.type
_entity_poly.pdbx_seq_one_letter_code
_entity_poly.pdbx_strand_id
1 'polypeptide(L)' 'RRDSSGIRFYLGKELRQYDLGYLSLGALPNPSGIAIPPKLDRFIIDSYCPTEVTQ' A
#
# COMPACT_ATOMS: atom_id res chain seq x y z
N ARG A 1 29.78 11.49 2.97
CA ARG A 1 29.45 10.40 2.02
C ARG A 1 28.04 10.71 1.49
N ARG A 2 27.85 10.83 0.17
CA ARG A 2 26.57 11.23 -0.45
C ARG A 2 25.77 9.97 -0.78
N ASP A 3 24.48 9.93 -0.41
CA ASP A 3 23.61 8.84 -0.82
C ASP A 3 23.48 8.79 -2.35
N SER A 4 23.36 7.59 -2.90
CA SER A 4 23.21 7.34 -4.34
C SER A 4 22.31 6.13 -4.60
N SER A 5 21.33 5.94 -3.72
CA SER A 5 20.36 4.84 -3.77
C SER A 5 19.26 5.13 -4.78
N GLY A 6 18.66 4.10 -5.37
CA GLY A 6 17.59 4.24 -6.35
C GLY A 6 17.11 2.91 -6.93
N ILE A 7 16.18 2.99 -7.89
CA ILE A 7 15.58 1.82 -8.57
C ILE A 7 15.86 1.94 -10.07
N ARG A 8 16.14 0.80 -10.73
CA ARG A 8 16.29 0.70 -12.18
C ARG A 8 15.16 -0.14 -12.76
N PHE A 9 14.46 0.41 -13.76
CA PHE A 9 13.42 -0.30 -14.51
C PHE A 9 13.97 -0.90 -15.80
N TYR A 10 13.43 -2.06 -16.19
CA TYR A 10 13.72 -2.72 -17.46
C TYR A 10 12.43 -2.79 -18.28
N LEU A 11 12.43 -2.12 -19.43
CA LEU A 11 11.23 -1.92 -20.25
C LEU A 11 11.27 -2.80 -21.51
N GLY A 12 10.12 -3.40 -21.83
CA GLY A 12 9.91 -4.08 -23.11
C GLY A 12 9.53 -3.10 -24.23
N LYS A 13 9.74 -3.49 -25.48
CA LYS A 13 9.33 -2.70 -26.66
C LYS A 13 7.90 -2.98 -27.12
N GLU A 14 7.36 -4.14 -26.75
CA GLU A 14 6.05 -4.61 -27.20
C GLU A 14 5.06 -4.65 -26.02
N LEU A 15 3.79 -4.39 -26.32
CA LEU A 15 2.72 -4.49 -25.35
C LEU A 15 2.48 -5.97 -25.02
N ARG A 16 2.47 -6.29 -23.73
CA ARG A 16 2.17 -7.64 -23.26
C ARG A 16 0.67 -7.89 -23.28
N GLN A 17 0.28 -9.16 -23.27
CA GLN A 17 -1.13 -9.56 -23.27
C GLN A 17 -1.93 -9.00 -22.10
N TYR A 18 -1.29 -8.74 -20.95
CA TYR A 18 -1.93 -8.25 -19.74
C TYR A 18 -1.19 -7.04 -19.18
N ASP A 19 -1.96 -6.10 -18.64
CA ASP A 19 -1.45 -4.94 -17.94
C ASP A 19 -1.09 -5.28 -16.49
N LEU A 20 -0.08 -4.57 -15.97
CA LEU A 20 0.31 -4.67 -14.58
C LEU A 20 -0.57 -3.75 -13.73
N GLY A 21 -1.19 -4.32 -12.69
CA GLY A 21 -1.87 -3.56 -11.65
C GLY A 21 -1.05 -3.44 -10.37
N TYR A 22 -1.34 -2.41 -9.56
CA TYR A 22 -0.86 -2.28 -8.19
C TYR A 22 -2.07 -2.12 -7.26
N LEU A 23 -2.13 -2.93 -6.20
CA LEU A 23 -3.19 -2.89 -5.19
C LEU A 23 -2.57 -2.64 -3.82
N SER A 24 -3.02 -1.58 -3.15
CA SER A 24 -2.68 -1.29 -1.77
C SER A 24 -3.90 -1.51 -0.89
N LEU A 25 -3.80 -2.42 0.08
CA LEU A 25 -4.82 -2.67 1.09
C LEU A 25 -4.27 -2.28 2.45
N GLY A 26 -5.12 -1.75 3.33
CA GLY A 26 -4.69 -1.42 4.68
C GLY A 26 -5.37 -0.19 5.25
N ALA A 27 -5.12 -0.01 6.54
CA ALA A 27 -5.31 1.21 7.28
C ALA A 27 -4.49 2.37 6.67
N LEU A 28 -5.16 3.40 6.13
CA LEU A 28 -4.48 4.61 5.69
C LEU A 28 -3.96 5.39 6.90
N PRO A 29 -2.68 5.78 6.94
CA PRO A 29 -2.11 6.56 8.04
C PRO A 29 -2.62 8.00 7.96
N ASN A 30 -3.80 8.21 8.50
CA ASN A 30 -4.59 9.42 8.44
C ASN A 30 -4.86 9.84 9.91
N PRO A 31 -4.44 11.05 10.34
CA PRO A 31 -4.60 11.51 11.72
C PRO A 31 -6.06 11.59 12.19
N SER A 32 -7.00 11.76 11.25
CA SER A 32 -8.43 11.87 11.47
C SER A 32 -9.17 10.53 11.47
N GLY A 33 -8.51 9.43 11.10
CA GLY A 33 -9.16 8.13 10.90
C GLY A 33 -8.56 6.98 11.69
N ILE A 34 -7.25 6.99 11.95
CA ILE A 34 -6.56 5.89 12.62
C ILE A 34 -5.51 6.45 13.58
N ALA A 35 -5.66 6.11 14.86
CA ALA A 35 -4.73 6.49 15.92
C ALA A 35 -4.48 5.27 16.84
N ILE A 36 -3.23 5.13 17.28
CA ILE A 36 -2.85 4.12 18.28
C ILE A 36 -2.93 4.79 19.66
N PRO A 37 -3.81 4.34 20.57
CA PRO A 37 -3.92 4.93 21.89
C PRO A 37 -2.65 4.69 22.74
N PRO A 38 -2.25 5.65 23.60
CA PRO A 38 -1.09 5.47 24.46
C PRO A 38 -1.39 4.45 25.58
N LYS A 39 -0.34 3.75 26.05
CA LYS A 39 -0.38 2.81 27.19
C LYS A 39 -1.22 1.54 26.98
N LEU A 40 -1.47 1.16 25.74
CA LEU A 40 -2.04 -0.15 25.42
C LEU A 40 -0.91 -1.14 25.12
N ASP A 41 -0.88 -2.27 25.81
CA ASP A 41 0.06 -3.37 25.53
C ASP A 41 -0.22 -4.04 24.18
N ARG A 42 -1.48 -3.95 23.72
CA ARG A 42 -1.92 -4.42 22.41
C ARG A 42 -3.10 -3.61 21.91
N PHE A 43 -3.02 -3.16 20.65
CA PHE A 43 -4.12 -2.55 19.91
C PHE A 43 -4.13 -3.12 18.49
N ILE A 44 -5.32 -3.48 17.98
CA ILE A 44 -5.48 -4.10 16.66
C ILE A 44 -6.19 -3.10 15.75
N ILE A 45 -5.63 -2.91 14.56
CA ILE A 45 -6.22 -2.09 13.50
C ILE A 45 -6.56 -3.04 12.35
N ASP A 46 -7.85 -3.19 12.08
CA ASP A 46 -8.35 -4.01 10.99
C ASP A 46 -8.88 -3.13 9.86
N SER A 47 -8.64 -3.55 8.62
CA SER A 47 -9.13 -2.89 7.42
C SER A 47 -9.62 -3.93 6.43
N TYR A 48 -10.68 -3.63 5.71
CA TYR A 48 -11.29 -4.54 4.74
C TYR A 48 -11.54 -3.85 3.41
N CYS A 49 -11.50 -4.63 2.33
CA CYS A 49 -11.98 -4.20 1.02
C CYS A 49 -13.47 -4.60 0.92
N PRO A 50 -14.41 -3.64 0.79
CA PRO A 50 -15.83 -3.97 0.68
C PRO A 50 -16.10 -4.81 -0.57
N THR A 51 -17.09 -5.69 -0.50
CA THR A 51 -17.46 -6.54 -1.64
C THR A 51 -17.96 -5.71 -2.81
N GLU A 52 -18.60 -4.58 -2.54
CA GLU A 52 -19.06 -3.58 -3.52
C GLU A 52 -17.91 -3.01 -4.37
N VAL A 53 -16.66 -3.13 -3.91
CA VAL A 53 -15.46 -2.65 -4.62
C VAL A 53 -14.82 -3.76 -5.47
N THR A 54 -15.18 -5.03 -5.23
CA THR A 54 -14.57 -6.20 -5.88
C THR A 54 -15.52 -6.97 -6.80
N GLN A 55 -16.81 -6.64 -6.81
CA GLN A 55 -17.83 -7.17 -7.73
C GLN A 55 -18.07 -6.24 -8.91
#